data_AF-A0A523NJZ4-F1
#
_entry.id   AF-A0A523NJZ4-F1
#
_cell.length_a   1.000
_cell.length_b   1.000
_cell.length_c   1.000
_cell.angle_alpha   90.00
_cell.angle_beta   90.00
_cell.angle_gamma   90.00
#
_symmetry.space_group_name_H-M   'P 1'
#
loop_
_entity.id
_entity.type
_entity.pdbx_description
1 polymer ?
#
loop_
_entity_poly.entity_id
_entity_poly.type
_entity_poly.pdbx_seq_one_letter_code
_entity_poly.pdbx_strand_id
1 'polypeptide(L)'
;MAVAEREKRNVKRKRKPKLMAVINDACTGCAGSPICITECPVDLCMFEVPNPDAPIFIRVDVDPLLCIGCKKCITKGPMDTVLEGCPWDAIDMIPIDEYEKTYGELPY
;
A
#
# COMPACT_ATOMS: atom_id res chain seq x y z
N MET A 1 -14.97 2.27 24.36
CA MET A 1 -13.50 2.21 24.41
C MET A 1 -12.99 3.00 23.20
N ALA A 2 -12.61 4.27 23.40
CA ALA A 2 -12.09 5.12 22.33
C ALA A 2 -10.67 4.68 22.01
N VAL A 3 -10.47 4.04 20.85
CA VAL A 3 -9.14 3.70 20.35
C VAL A 3 -8.51 5.01 19.92
N ALA A 4 -7.43 5.42 20.58
CA ALA A 4 -6.72 6.66 20.29
C ALA A 4 -6.40 6.74 18.78
N GLU A 5 -6.90 7.78 18.11
CA GLU A 5 -6.49 8.16 16.76
C GLU A 5 -4.97 8.30 16.75
N ARG A 6 -4.30 7.37 16.09
CA ARG A 6 -2.86 7.36 15.96
C ARG A 6 -2.52 8.35 14.85
N GLU A 7 -1.93 9.48 15.22
CA GLU A 7 -1.39 10.48 14.28
C GLU A 7 -0.62 9.77 13.16
N LYS A 8 -1.03 10.04 11.92
CA LYS A 8 -0.41 9.46 10.73
C LYS A 8 1.04 9.95 10.67
N ARG A 9 1.98 9.00 10.54
CA ARG A 9 3.43 9.31 10.63
C ARG A 9 4.06 9.32 9.25
N ASN A 10 4.65 10.45 8.85
CA ASN A 10 5.35 10.61 7.57
C ASN A 10 6.89 10.65 7.74
N VAL A 11 7.43 9.89 8.70
CA VAL A 11 8.87 9.96 9.01
C VAL A 11 9.59 8.84 8.28
N LYS A 12 10.58 9.23 7.45
CA LYS A 12 11.55 8.30 6.86
C LYS A 12 12.16 7.46 7.97
N ARG A 13 11.93 6.15 7.90
CA ARG A 13 12.27 5.24 8.99
C ARG A 13 13.80 5.17 9.16
N LYS A 14 14.30 4.46 10.18
CA LYS A 14 15.73 4.09 10.30
C LYS A 14 16.07 2.65 9.88
N ARG A 15 15.09 1.81 9.56
CA ARG A 15 15.27 0.39 9.19
C ARG A 15 14.35 0.01 8.04
N LYS A 16 14.88 -0.80 7.11
CA LYS A 16 14.10 -1.41 6.03
C LYS A 16 12.93 -2.23 6.62
N PRO A 17 11.69 -2.06 6.12
CA PRO A 17 10.58 -2.94 6.47
C PRO A 17 10.90 -4.39 6.05
N LYS A 18 10.26 -5.36 6.69
CA LYS A 18 10.36 -6.77 6.25
C LYS A 18 9.40 -7.08 5.10
N LEU A 19 8.30 -6.35 5.01
CA LEU A 19 7.22 -6.54 4.04
C LEU A 19 6.84 -5.19 3.46
N MET A 20 6.59 -5.17 2.15
CA MET A 20 6.15 -4.02 1.37
C MET A 20 4.89 -4.38 0.59
N ALA A 21 3.98 -3.42 0.49
CA ALA A 21 2.82 -3.53 -0.38
C ALA A 21 3.21 -3.13 -1.81
N VAL A 22 2.87 -3.96 -2.78
CA VAL A 22 3.00 -3.71 -4.22
C VAL A 22 1.63 -3.80 -4.85
N ILE A 23 1.36 -2.89 -5.77
CA ILE A 23 0.07 -2.78 -6.43
C ILE A 23 0.17 -3.41 -7.81
N ASN A 24 -0.78 -4.27 -8.14
CA ASN A 24 -0.88 -4.96 -9.42
C ASN A 24 -1.74 -4.19 -10.43
N ASP A 25 -1.76 -4.67 -11.67
CA ASP A 25 -2.52 -4.08 -12.78
C ASP A 25 -4.04 -4.20 -12.61
N ALA A 26 -4.50 -5.00 -11.64
CA ALA A 26 -5.91 -5.06 -11.24
C ALA A 26 -6.38 -3.78 -10.49
N CYS A 27 -5.47 -2.84 -10.20
CA CYS A 27 -5.83 -1.60 -9.52
C CYS A 27 -6.58 -0.65 -10.46
N THR A 28 -7.82 -0.34 -10.10
CA THR A 28 -8.68 0.62 -10.81
C THR A 28 -8.76 1.97 -10.09
N GLY A 29 -7.93 2.19 -9.07
CA GLY A 29 -7.90 3.43 -8.29
C GLY A 29 -9.20 3.72 -7.54
N CYS A 30 -10.07 2.72 -7.36
CA CYS A 30 -11.39 2.85 -6.75
C CYS A 30 -12.17 4.07 -7.27
N ALA A 31 -12.11 4.32 -8.58
CA ALA A 31 -12.74 5.47 -9.24
C ALA A 31 -12.37 6.86 -8.65
N GLY A 32 -11.13 7.02 -8.19
CA GLY A 32 -10.63 8.29 -7.63
C GLY A 32 -10.93 8.48 -6.14
N SER A 33 -11.41 7.44 -5.44
CA SER A 33 -11.54 7.42 -3.98
C SER A 33 -10.78 6.22 -3.39
N PRO A 34 -9.44 6.24 -3.39
CA PRO A 34 -8.65 5.10 -2.97
C PRO A 34 -8.72 4.89 -1.44
N ILE A 35 -9.50 3.88 -1.03
CA ILE A 35 -9.63 3.45 0.38
C ILE A 35 -8.29 3.11 1.03
N CYS A 36 -7.35 2.60 0.23
CA CYS A 36 -6.02 2.25 0.69
C CYS A 36 -5.19 3.46 1.13
N ILE A 37 -5.44 4.66 0.58
CA ILE A 37 -4.79 5.91 1.02
C ILE A 37 -5.43 6.42 2.30
N THR A 38 -6.77 6.40 2.39
CA THR A 38 -7.50 6.95 3.54
C THR A 38 -7.26 6.15 4.81
N GLU A 39 -7.28 4.81 4.71
CA GLU A 39 -7.11 3.87 5.82
C GLU A 39 -5.64 3.58 6.17
N CYS A 40 -4.68 4.11 5.38
CA CYS A 40 -3.28 3.90 5.68
C CYS A 40 -2.87 4.66 6.96
N PRO A 41 -2.25 3.99 7.95
CA PRO A 41 -1.78 4.63 9.18
C PRO A 41 -0.53 5.50 9.01
N VAL A 42 0.02 5.58 7.79
CA VAL A 42 1.17 6.42 7.44
C VAL A 42 0.79 7.29 6.26
N ASP A 43 0.99 8.60 6.45
CA ASP A 43 0.72 9.60 5.42
C ASP A 43 1.69 9.45 4.27
N LEU A 44 1.21 9.76 3.06
CA LEU A 44 1.96 9.68 1.80
C LEU A 44 2.54 8.29 1.49
N CYS A 45 2.12 7.24 2.21
CA CYS A 45 2.52 5.86 1.90
C CYS A 45 2.08 5.43 0.50
N MET A 46 0.97 5.97 0.02
CA MET A 46 0.34 5.61 -1.24
C MET A 46 -0.11 6.88 -1.94
N PHE A 47 0.03 6.90 -3.26
CA PHE A 47 -0.29 8.06 -4.09
C PHE A 47 -0.90 7.62 -5.42
N GLU A 48 -1.70 8.50 -6.00
CA GLU A 48 -2.37 8.27 -7.28
C GLU A 48 -1.40 8.56 -8.44
N VAL A 49 -1.30 7.61 -9.36
CA VAL A 49 -0.54 7.71 -10.60
C VAL A 49 -1.43 7.42 -11.80
N PRO A 50 -1.24 8.14 -12.92
CA PRO A 50 -1.96 7.82 -14.15
C PRO A 50 -1.53 6.44 -14.66
N ASN A 51 -2.50 5.57 -14.98
CA ASN A 51 -2.20 4.28 -15.58
C ASN A 51 -2.02 4.43 -17.10
N PRO A 52 -0.83 4.13 -17.67
CA PRO A 52 -0.61 4.24 -19.12
C PRO A 52 -1.46 3.23 -19.93
N ASP A 53 -1.78 2.08 -19.35
CA ASP A 53 -2.53 1.01 -20.04
C ASP A 53 -4.05 1.25 -20.04
N ALA A 54 -4.53 2.05 -19.10
CA ALA A 54 -5.94 2.39 -18.97
C ALA A 54 -6.12 3.87 -18.57
N PRO A 55 -6.13 4.80 -19.53
CA PRO A 55 -6.13 6.25 -19.24
C PRO A 55 -7.40 6.76 -18.54
N ILE A 56 -8.47 5.96 -18.55
CA ILE A 56 -9.71 6.25 -17.80
C ILE A 56 -9.61 5.89 -16.32
N PHE A 57 -8.65 5.04 -15.94
CA PHE A 57 -8.45 4.60 -14.57
C PHE A 57 -7.15 5.16 -14.01
N ILE A 58 -7.21 5.52 -12.75
CA ILE A 58 -6.04 5.91 -11.97
C ILE A 58 -5.51 4.63 -11.32
N ARG A 59 -4.19 4.48 -11.25
CA ARG A 59 -3.54 3.44 -10.45
C ARG A 59 -3.04 4.08 -9.17
N VAL A 60 -3.00 3.31 -8.09
CA VAL A 60 -2.32 3.74 -6.87
C VAL A 60 -0.94 3.10 -6.88
N ASP A 61 0.08 3.85 -6.49
CA ASP A 61 1.43 3.35 -6.24
C ASP A 61 1.79 3.51 -4.77
N VAL A 62 2.71 2.69 -4.30
CA VAL A 62 3.16 2.64 -2.89
C VAL A 62 4.57 3.16 -2.81
N ASP A 63 4.82 4.09 -1.87
CA ASP A 63 6.17 4.52 -1.54
C ASP A 63 6.89 3.42 -0.73
N PRO A 64 7.96 2.82 -1.27
CA PRO A 64 8.74 1.78 -0.59
C PRO A 64 9.36 2.21 0.75
N LEU A 65 9.65 3.51 0.91
CA LEU A 65 10.36 4.05 2.07
C LEU A 65 9.41 4.33 3.25
N LEU A 66 8.15 4.62 2.93
CA LEU A 66 7.11 4.91 3.91
C LEU A 66 6.29 3.67 4.26
N CYS A 67 6.20 2.69 3.37
CA CYS A 67 5.45 1.47 3.62
C CYS A 67 5.95 0.72 4.85
N ILE A 68 5.02 0.36 5.73
CA ILE A 68 5.35 -0.26 7.03
C ILE A 68 5.05 -1.75 7.10
N GLY A 69 4.43 -2.29 6.05
CA GLY A 69 3.96 -3.66 6.02
C GLY A 69 2.84 -3.95 7.02
N CYS A 70 1.97 -2.97 7.31
CA CYS A 70 0.90 -3.13 8.31
C CYS A 70 -0.26 -4.03 7.88
N LYS A 71 -0.34 -4.40 6.60
CA LYS A 71 -1.40 -5.25 6.02
C LYS A 71 -2.83 -4.71 6.23
N LYS A 72 -3.01 -3.41 6.48
CA LYS A 72 -4.35 -2.82 6.56
C LYS A 72 -4.99 -2.52 5.20
N CYS A 73 -4.16 -2.31 4.19
CA CYS A 73 -4.59 -2.01 2.83
C CYS A 73 -5.09 -3.24 2.05
N ILE A 74 -4.76 -4.45 2.51
CA ILE A 74 -5.20 -5.70 1.88
C ILE A 74 -6.58 -6.13 2.41
N THR A 75 -7.34 -6.81 1.56
CA THR A 75 -8.69 -7.29 1.90
C THR A 75 -8.67 -8.59 2.68
N LYS A 76 -7.58 -9.37 2.54
CA LYS A 76 -7.39 -10.64 3.25
C LYS A 76 -6.87 -10.39 4.67
N GLY A 77 -7.77 -10.48 5.63
CA GLY A 77 -7.42 -10.52 7.04
C GLY A 77 -6.77 -11.84 7.47
N PRO A 78 -6.16 -11.89 8.66
CA PRO A 78 -5.84 -13.17 9.29
C PRO A 78 -7.13 -14.00 9.42
N MET A 79 -7.09 -15.26 8.95
CA MET A 79 -8.24 -16.19 8.87
C MET A 79 -9.32 -15.84 7.83
N ASP A 80 -8.95 -15.38 6.61
CA ASP A 80 -9.90 -15.15 5.49
C ASP A 80 -11.08 -14.21 5.84
N THR A 81 -10.88 -13.33 6.82
CA THR A 81 -11.86 -12.29 7.14
C THR A 81 -11.74 -11.16 6.10
N VAL A 82 -12.87 -10.74 5.54
CA VAL A 82 -12.95 -9.62 4.59
C VAL A 82 -12.78 -8.33 5.38
N LEU A 83 -11.65 -7.64 5.21
CA LEU A 83 -11.44 -6.28 5.72
C LEU A 83 -11.93 -5.23 4.73
N GLU A 84 -12.09 -3.98 5.20
CA GLU A 84 -12.28 -2.77 4.40
C GLU A 84 -11.01 -2.38 3.61
N GLY A 85 -10.36 -3.35 2.98
CA GLY A 85 -9.18 -3.18 2.15
C GLY A 85 -9.52 -2.97 0.66
N CYS A 86 -8.52 -3.14 -0.20
CA CYS A 86 -8.69 -3.04 -1.65
C CYS A 86 -9.73 -4.07 -2.20
N PRO A 87 -10.91 -3.65 -2.69
CA PRO A 87 -11.98 -4.59 -3.07
C PRO A 87 -11.59 -5.50 -4.23
N TRP A 88 -10.63 -5.08 -5.05
CA TRP A 88 -10.11 -5.83 -6.20
C TRP A 88 -8.99 -6.80 -5.84
N ASP A 89 -8.60 -6.87 -4.57
CA ASP A 89 -7.42 -7.64 -4.12
C ASP A 89 -6.16 -7.32 -4.94
N ALA A 90 -6.02 -6.07 -5.37
CA ALA A 90 -4.95 -5.62 -6.26
C ALA A 90 -3.65 -5.26 -5.52
N ILE A 91 -3.53 -5.63 -4.23
CA ILE A 91 -2.39 -5.27 -3.38
C ILE A 91 -1.76 -6.55 -2.84
N ASP A 92 -0.53 -6.82 -3.30
CA ASP A 92 0.27 -7.94 -2.83
C ASP A 92 1.29 -7.49 -1.79
N MET A 93 1.46 -8.31 -0.76
CA MET A 93 2.45 -8.08 0.29
C MET A 93 3.67 -8.95 0.05
N ILE A 94 4.74 -8.35 -0.45
CA ILE A 94 6.00 -9.04 -0.75
C ILE A 94 7.08 -8.68 0.26
N PRO A 95 8.03 -9.58 0.57
CA PRO A 95 9.20 -9.23 1.34
C PRO A 95 10.14 -8.33 0.53
N ILE A 96 10.75 -7.34 1.19
CA ILE A 96 11.68 -6.40 0.52
C ILE A 96 12.88 -7.12 -0.08
N ASP A 97 13.33 -8.21 0.54
CA ASP A 97 14.42 -9.03 0.01
C ASP A 97 14.12 -9.63 -1.38
N GLU A 98 12.84 -9.88 -1.69
CA GLU A 98 12.40 -10.35 -3.01
C GLU A 98 12.18 -9.18 -3.97
N TYR A 99 11.69 -8.05 -3.47
CA TYR A 99 11.53 -6.84 -4.25
C TYR A 99 12.89 -6.30 -4.74
N GLU A 100 13.89 -6.23 -3.88
CA GLU A 100 15.23 -5.75 -4.24
C GLU A 100 15.93 -6.64 -5.27
N LYS A 101 15.59 -7.94 -5.31
CA LYS A 101 16.08 -8.87 -6.34
C LYS A 101 15.47 -8.64 -7.71
N THR A 102 14.21 -8.19 -7.75
CA THR A 102 13.45 -8.01 -8.99
C THR A 102 13.56 -6.60 -9.55
N TYR A 103 13.60 -5.58 -8.69
CA TYR A 103 13.53 -4.16 -9.08
C TYR A 103 14.78 -3.34 -8.69
N GLY A 104 15.74 -3.93 -7.97
CA GLY A 104 16.97 -3.27 -7.53
C GLY A 104 16.91 -2.70 -6.10
N GLU A 105 18.06 -2.28 -5.58
CA GLU A 105 18.17 -1.78 -4.20
C GLU A 105 17.43 -0.45 -4.01
N LEU A 106 16.56 -0.40 -3.01
CA LEU A 106 15.84 0.80 -2.64
C LEU A 106 16.77 1.77 -1.88
N PRO A 107 16.89 3.04 -2.30
CA PRO A 107 17.75 4.02 -1.64
C PRO A 107 17.12 4.45 -0.32
N TYR A 108 17.66 3.91 0.77
CA TYR A 108 17.17 4.15 2.12
C TYR A 108 17.98 5.22 2.86
#